data_AF-A0A0F7RTA2-F1
#
_entry.id   AF-A0A0F7RTA2-F1
#
_cell.length_a   1.000
_cell.length_b   1.000
_cell.length_c   1.000
_cell.angle_alpha   90.00
_cell.angle_beta   90.00
_cell.angle_gamma   90.00
#
_symmetry.space_group_name_H-M   'P 1'
#
loop_
_entity.id
_entity.type
_entity.pdbx_description
1 polymer ?
#
loop_
_entity_poly.entity_id
_entity_poly.type
_entity_poly.pdbx_seq_one_letter_code
_entity_poly.pdbx_strand_id
1 'polypeptide(L)'
;MVKPRQVAVAIPISILPPASSSSSTTSNDRLLVHLVSSRKHSGKYVLPKGGVESGENSRQAAVRELWEEAGLIGQAHAASPAPLSSSTPADLTVDDHKSHKSSPTKHPDEPSFVPRAVYTGHEILLAAEDAIKDDWPEAHERQRKTFTIHEAVKALEWRQDIHAIFKRWAAGLPQHT
;
A
#
# COMPACT_ATOMS: atom_id res chain seq x y z
N MET A 1 12.08 -23.02 13.72
CA MET A 1 11.00 -23.01 12.72
C MET A 1 11.25 -21.86 11.76
N VAL A 2 11.21 -22.11 10.44
CA VAL A 2 11.35 -21.05 9.43
C VAL A 2 10.16 -20.11 9.51
N LYS A 3 10.38 -18.79 9.36
CA LYS A 3 9.32 -17.78 9.43
C LYS A 3 9.32 -16.94 8.14
N PRO A 4 8.14 -16.51 7.67
CA PRO A 4 8.05 -15.59 6.54
C PRO A 4 8.62 -14.22 6.90
N ARG A 5 9.17 -13.51 5.90
CA ARG A 5 9.51 -12.10 6.05
C ARG A 5 8.24 -11.28 6.27
N GLN A 6 8.24 -10.40 7.27
CA GLN A 6 7.15 -9.44 7.44
C GLN A 6 7.39 -8.25 6.50
N VAL A 7 6.39 -7.90 5.70
CA VAL A 7 6.46 -6.81 4.73
C VAL A 7 5.29 -5.86 4.95
N ALA A 8 5.59 -4.59 5.19
CA ALA A 8 4.59 -3.55 5.27
C ALA A 8 4.32 -2.94 3.90
N VAL A 9 3.05 -2.66 3.59
CA VAL A 9 2.60 -2.06 2.34
C VAL A 9 1.88 -0.75 2.65
N ALA A 10 2.38 0.36 2.11
CA ALA A 10 1.74 1.65 2.22
C ALA A 10 0.62 1.80 1.17
N ILE A 11 -0.56 2.25 1.60
CA ILE A 11 -1.65 2.70 0.73
C ILE A 11 -1.75 4.23 0.90
N PRO A 12 -0.94 5.02 0.16
CA PRO A 12 -0.89 6.46 0.33
C PRO A 12 -2.05 7.15 -0.39
N ILE A 13 -2.82 7.94 0.37
CA ILE A 13 -4.03 8.61 -0.09
C ILE A 13 -3.89 10.13 0.03
N SER A 14 -4.25 10.85 -1.03
CA SER A 14 -4.52 12.29 -0.98
C SER A 14 -5.97 12.56 -1.38
N ILE A 15 -6.57 13.56 -0.77
CA ILE A 15 -7.95 13.98 -1.05
C ILE A 15 -7.89 15.27 -1.85
N LEU A 16 -8.48 15.28 -3.06
CA LEU A 16 -8.61 16.49 -3.85
C LEU A 16 -9.46 17.54 -3.10
N PRO A 17 -9.13 18.85 -3.19
CA PRO A 17 -9.98 19.89 -2.63
C PRO A 17 -11.37 19.85 -3.27
N PRO A 18 -12.41 20.31 -2.56
CA PRO A 18 -13.75 20.38 -3.14
C PRO A 18 -13.72 21.28 -4.37
N ALA A 19 -14.33 20.82 -5.47
CA ALA A 19 -14.45 21.63 -6.69
C ALA A 19 -15.32 22.86 -6.39
N SER A 20 -14.92 24.03 -6.91
CA SER A 20 -15.59 25.32 -6.63
C SER A 20 -17.01 25.47 -7.21
N SER A 21 -17.61 24.40 -7.74
CA SER A 21 -18.96 24.42 -8.31
C SER A 21 -19.69 23.12 -8.02
N SER A 22 -20.95 23.25 -7.60
CA SER A 22 -21.95 22.26 -7.22
C SER A 22 -22.13 21.05 -8.15
N SER A 23 -21.14 20.16 -8.22
CA SER A 23 -21.28 18.79 -8.71
C SER A 23 -21.26 17.85 -7.52
N SER A 24 -22.21 16.90 -7.47
CA SER A 24 -22.25 15.82 -6.48
C SER A 24 -21.13 14.81 -6.76
N THR A 25 -19.87 15.23 -6.61
CA THR A 25 -18.72 14.33 -6.69
C THR A 25 -18.70 13.46 -5.45
N THR A 26 -18.69 12.13 -5.63
CA THR A 26 -18.64 11.22 -4.49
C THR A 26 -17.34 11.41 -3.70
N SER A 27 -17.34 11.11 -2.40
CA SER A 27 -16.14 11.17 -1.57
C SER A 27 -14.97 10.37 -2.17
N ASN A 28 -15.28 9.26 -2.86
CA ASN A 28 -14.29 8.34 -3.40
C ASN A 28 -13.67 8.85 -4.71
N ASP A 29 -14.42 9.57 -5.54
CA ASP A 29 -13.89 10.20 -6.77
C ASP A 29 -12.82 11.26 -6.48
N ARG A 30 -12.82 11.78 -5.25
CA ARG A 30 -11.81 12.74 -4.78
C ARG A 30 -10.57 12.07 -4.19
N LEU A 31 -10.58 10.75 -4.02
CA LEU A 31 -9.44 10.01 -3.49
C LEU A 31 -8.46 9.68 -4.62
N LEU A 32 -7.22 10.08 -4.41
CA LEU A 32 -6.10 9.74 -5.25
C LEU A 32 -5.11 8.86 -4.50
N VAL A 33 -4.57 7.86 -5.19
CA VAL A 33 -3.60 6.91 -4.68
C VAL A 33 -2.26 7.11 -5.36
N HIS A 34 -1.18 7.04 -4.60
CA HIS A 34 0.17 7.22 -5.14
C HIS A 34 0.89 5.88 -5.25
N LEU A 35 1.33 5.53 -6.45
CA LEU A 35 2.11 4.32 -6.71
C LEU A 35 3.54 4.69 -7.12
N VAL A 36 4.45 3.73 -7.01
CA VAL A 36 5.84 3.84 -7.47
C VAL A 36 6.14 2.85 -8.59
N SER A 37 7.03 3.22 -9.50
CA SER A 37 7.49 2.30 -10.55
C SER A 37 8.23 1.09 -9.96
N SER A 38 8.07 -0.06 -10.60
CA SER A 38 8.76 -1.31 -10.21
C SER A 38 10.20 -1.32 -10.72
N ARG A 39 11.17 -1.52 -9.82
CA ARG A 39 12.60 -1.70 -10.15
C ARG A 39 12.87 -2.90 -11.06
N LYS A 40 12.02 -3.95 -10.96
CA LYS A 40 12.25 -5.23 -11.65
C LYS A 40 11.39 -5.43 -12.89
N HIS A 41 10.33 -4.63 -13.06
CA HIS A 41 9.35 -4.82 -14.11
C HIS A 41 9.05 -3.47 -14.75
N SER A 42 9.74 -3.17 -15.85
CA SER A 42 9.58 -1.90 -16.57
C SER A 42 8.13 -1.66 -16.98
N GLY A 43 7.68 -0.40 -16.88
CA GLY A 43 6.31 0.01 -17.18
C GLY A 43 5.25 -0.46 -16.18
N LYS A 44 5.63 -1.09 -15.07
CA LYS A 44 4.71 -1.54 -14.02
C LYS A 44 4.81 -0.66 -12.76
N TYR A 45 3.69 -0.47 -12.10
CA TYR A 45 3.57 0.29 -10.84
C TYR A 45 3.18 -0.63 -9.69
N VAL A 46 3.57 -0.27 -8.47
CA VAL A 46 3.28 -1.01 -7.24
C VAL A 46 3.08 -0.04 -6.08
N LEU A 47 2.40 -0.48 -5.02
CA LEU A 47 2.40 0.23 -3.75
C LEU A 47 3.79 0.22 -3.11
N PRO A 48 4.22 1.32 -2.46
CA PRO A 48 5.45 1.35 -1.67
C PRO A 48 5.41 0.29 -0.59
N LYS A 49 6.50 -0.45 -0.42
CA LYS A 49 6.53 -1.57 0.53
C LYS A 49 7.96 -2.03 0.83
N GLY A 50 8.16 -2.53 2.03
CA GLY A 50 9.39 -3.22 2.40
C GLY A 50 9.35 -3.90 3.75
N GLY A 51 10.52 -4.34 4.20
CA GLY A 51 10.58 -5.23 5.36
C GLY A 51 10.29 -4.50 6.65
N VAL A 52 9.63 -5.16 7.60
CA VAL A 52 9.55 -4.66 8.97
C VAL A 52 10.89 -4.95 9.66
N GLU A 53 11.57 -3.89 10.09
CA GLU A 53 12.88 -3.93 10.75
C GLU A 53 12.76 -4.07 12.28
N SER A 54 13.91 -4.24 12.95
CA SER A 54 13.94 -4.37 14.40
C SER A 54 13.55 -3.06 15.07
N GLY A 55 12.62 -3.10 16.02
CA GLY A 55 12.19 -1.93 16.78
C GLY A 55 11.07 -1.12 16.12
N GLU A 56 10.61 -1.49 14.92
CA GLU A 56 9.44 -0.89 14.28
C GLU A 56 8.26 -1.85 14.19
N ASN A 57 7.04 -1.30 14.22
CA ASN A 57 5.83 -2.01 13.87
C ASN A 57 5.56 -1.91 12.35
N SER A 58 4.61 -2.71 11.85
CA SER A 58 4.30 -2.75 10.42
C SER A 58 3.86 -1.39 9.84
N ARG A 59 3.17 -0.54 10.62
CA ARG A 59 2.75 0.77 10.14
C ARG A 59 3.91 1.76 10.06
N GLN A 60 4.83 1.73 11.03
CA GLN A 60 6.07 2.50 11.01
C GLN A 60 6.91 2.14 9.79
N ALA A 61 7.05 0.83 9.51
CA ALA A 61 7.71 0.32 8.31
C ALA A 61 7.03 0.85 7.03
N ALA A 62 5.70 0.82 6.93
CA ALA A 62 4.99 1.35 5.77
C ALA A 62 5.27 2.84 5.54
N VAL A 63 5.32 3.64 6.60
CA VAL A 63 5.61 5.08 6.52
C VAL A 63 7.07 5.35 6.13
N ARG A 64 8.02 4.58 6.65
CA ARG A 64 9.43 4.66 6.26
C ARG A 64 9.60 4.35 4.77
N GLU A 65 9.03 3.24 4.31
CA GLU A 65 9.11 2.82 2.90
C GLU A 65 8.37 3.78 1.96
N LEU A 66 7.29 4.40 2.42
CA LEU A 66 6.60 5.46 1.69
C LEU A 66 7.49 6.69 1.48
N TRP A 67 8.27 7.07 2.50
CA TRP A 67 9.26 8.13 2.39
C TRP A 67 10.41 7.73 1.45
N GLU A 68 11.00 6.56 1.66
CA GLU A 68 12.17 6.09 0.91
C GLU A 68 11.88 5.85 -0.57
N GLU A 69 10.80 5.11 -0.89
CA GLU A 69 10.49 4.71 -2.25
C GLU A 69 9.71 5.79 -3.02
N ALA A 70 8.90 6.59 -2.32
CA ALA A 70 7.96 7.51 -2.95
C ALA A 70 8.16 8.97 -2.57
N GLY A 71 9.03 9.35 -1.63
CA GLY A 71 9.19 10.76 -1.22
C GLY A 71 7.91 11.36 -0.64
N LEU A 72 7.07 10.51 -0.02
CA LEU A 72 5.79 10.91 0.55
C LEU A 72 5.83 10.82 2.08
N ILE A 73 5.39 11.88 2.76
CA ILE A 73 5.35 11.95 4.21
C ILE A 73 3.93 11.67 4.69
N GLY A 74 3.79 10.56 5.42
CA GLY A 74 2.59 10.20 6.16
C GLY A 74 2.84 10.19 7.65
N GLN A 75 1.77 10.19 8.43
CA GLN A 75 1.89 10.07 9.89
C GLN A 75 2.21 8.64 10.27
N ALA A 76 3.18 8.43 11.18
CA ALA A 76 3.60 7.12 11.71
C ALA A 76 2.56 6.46 12.64
N HIS A 77 1.67 7.26 13.23
CA HIS A 77 0.53 6.80 14.03
C HIS A 77 -0.78 7.08 13.30
N ALA A 78 -1.82 6.29 13.58
CA ALA A 78 -3.16 6.64 13.17
C ALA A 78 -3.59 7.87 13.96
N ALA A 79 -3.50 9.07 13.39
CA ALA A 79 -4.14 10.23 14.00
C ALA A 79 -5.61 10.28 13.55
N SER A 80 -6.44 10.93 14.35
CA SER A 80 -7.76 11.37 13.90
C SER A 80 -7.60 12.26 12.66
N PRO A 81 -8.46 12.10 11.63
CA PRO A 81 -9.76 11.40 11.65
C PRO A 81 -9.67 9.87 11.52
N ALA A 82 -10.83 9.20 11.71
CA ALA A 82 -10.99 7.78 11.49
C ALA A 82 -10.49 7.36 10.08
N PRO A 83 -10.03 6.10 9.89
CA PRO A 83 -9.62 5.62 8.59
C PRO A 83 -10.75 5.75 7.56
N LEU A 84 -10.38 6.04 6.31
CA LEU A 84 -11.33 6.16 5.20
C LEU A 84 -11.97 4.82 4.88
N SER A 85 -11.17 3.74 4.88
CA SER A 85 -11.67 2.37 4.74
C SER A 85 -12.02 1.75 6.08
N SER A 86 -13.10 0.97 6.11
CA SER A 86 -13.49 0.12 7.25
C SER A 86 -12.59 -1.11 7.45
N SER A 87 -11.63 -1.35 6.56
CA SER A 87 -10.70 -2.49 6.65
C SER A 87 -9.71 -2.34 7.81
N THR A 88 -9.52 -3.41 8.57
CA THR A 88 -8.48 -3.49 9.61
C THR A 88 -7.16 -4.02 9.04
N PRO A 89 -6.02 -3.83 9.73
CA PRO A 89 -4.75 -4.45 9.32
C PRO A 89 -4.83 -5.99 9.18
N ALA A 90 -5.72 -6.64 9.95
CA ALA A 90 -5.95 -8.07 9.82
C ALA A 90 -6.61 -8.43 8.47
N ASP A 91 -7.60 -7.65 8.04
CA ASP A 91 -8.25 -7.82 6.73
C ASP A 91 -7.27 -7.57 5.57
N LEU A 92 -6.29 -6.69 5.80
CA LEU A 92 -5.25 -6.31 4.85
C LEU A 92 -3.97 -7.14 4.97
N THR A 93 -4.03 -8.29 5.64
CA THR A 93 -2.90 -9.24 5.70
C THR A 93 -3.07 -10.35 4.65
N VAL A 94 -2.02 -10.55 3.85
CA VAL A 94 -1.99 -11.52 2.73
C VAL A 94 -0.64 -12.23 2.69
N ASP A 95 -0.68 -13.55 2.61
CA ASP A 95 0.51 -14.38 2.41
C ASP A 95 1.02 -14.29 0.96
N ASP A 96 2.35 -14.26 0.79
CA ASP A 96 2.98 -14.35 -0.53
C ASP A 96 2.66 -15.71 -1.16
N HIS A 97 2.13 -15.70 -2.38
CA HIS A 97 1.89 -16.92 -3.15
C HIS A 97 3.15 -17.78 -3.37
N LYS A 98 4.36 -17.21 -3.24
CA LYS A 98 5.63 -17.94 -3.36
C LYS A 98 6.03 -18.52 -2.01
N SER A 99 6.56 -19.74 -2.04
CA SER A 99 7.15 -20.37 -0.85
C SER A 99 8.45 -19.69 -0.41
N HIS A 100 8.69 -19.71 0.90
CA HIS A 100 10.01 -19.42 1.46
C HIS A 100 11.05 -20.42 0.90
N LYS A 101 12.30 -19.98 0.73
CA LYS A 101 13.38 -20.83 0.18
C LYS A 101 13.51 -22.15 0.98
N SER A 102 13.47 -22.02 2.30
CA SER A 102 13.52 -23.13 3.27
C SER A 102 12.15 -23.65 3.70
N SER A 103 11.07 -23.36 2.96
CA SER A 103 9.75 -23.95 3.22
C SER A 103 9.82 -25.48 3.04
N PRO A 104 9.32 -26.28 4.00
CA PRO A 104 9.25 -27.74 3.88
C PRO A 104 8.50 -28.21 2.64
N THR A 105 7.44 -27.49 2.26
CA THR A 105 6.61 -27.77 1.09
C THR A 105 6.55 -26.57 0.15
N LYS A 106 6.07 -26.77 -1.08
CA LYS A 106 6.08 -25.74 -2.13
C LYS A 106 4.70 -25.23 -2.50
N HIS A 107 3.64 -25.97 -2.21
CA HIS A 107 2.28 -25.60 -2.56
C HIS A 107 1.52 -25.03 -1.35
N PRO A 108 0.79 -23.89 -1.51
CA PRO A 108 0.09 -23.22 -0.41
C PRO A 108 -0.97 -24.05 0.33
N ASP A 109 -1.49 -25.09 -0.31
CA ASP A 109 -2.49 -26.02 0.23
C ASP A 109 -1.89 -27.09 1.16
N GLU A 110 -0.55 -27.19 1.23
CA GLU A 110 0.12 -28.17 2.06
C GLU A 110 0.28 -27.65 3.52
N PRO A 111 -0.01 -28.46 4.56
CA PRO A 111 0.01 -28.02 5.96
C PRO A 111 1.33 -27.46 6.50
N SER A 112 2.45 -27.76 5.84
CA SER A 112 3.79 -27.28 6.21
C SER A 112 4.30 -26.17 5.29
N PHE A 113 3.43 -25.56 4.50
CA PHE A 113 3.79 -24.45 3.63
C PHE A 113 4.13 -23.20 4.45
N VAL A 114 5.26 -22.58 4.12
CA VAL A 114 5.65 -21.30 4.69
C VAL A 114 5.79 -20.29 3.57
N PRO A 115 4.97 -19.21 3.55
CA PRO A 115 5.05 -18.20 2.51
C PRO A 115 6.39 -17.46 2.58
N ARG A 116 6.82 -16.90 1.45
CA ARG A 116 8.08 -16.15 1.39
C ARG A 116 8.01 -14.87 2.21
N ALA A 117 6.84 -14.23 2.21
CA ALA A 117 6.53 -13.05 2.97
C ALA A 117 5.07 -13.08 3.44
N VAL A 118 4.79 -12.32 4.49
CA VAL A 118 3.44 -11.91 4.88
C VAL A 118 3.38 -10.41 4.67
N TYR A 119 2.44 -9.97 3.84
CA TYR A 119 2.22 -8.56 3.53
C TYR A 119 1.10 -8.01 4.40
N THR A 120 1.29 -6.83 5.00
CA THR A 120 0.23 -6.12 5.75
C THR A 120 0.07 -4.72 5.19
N GLY A 121 -1.14 -4.39 4.72
CA GLY A 121 -1.50 -3.08 4.18
C GLY A 121 -1.85 -2.05 5.26
N HIS A 122 -1.42 -0.80 5.03
CA HIS A 122 -1.71 0.34 5.90
C HIS A 122 -2.20 1.54 5.08
N GLU A 123 -3.39 2.03 5.39
CA GLU A 123 -3.86 3.32 4.88
C GLU A 123 -3.02 4.46 5.49
N ILE A 124 -2.53 5.34 4.62
CA ILE A 124 -1.72 6.49 5.00
C ILE A 124 -2.26 7.72 4.29
N LEU A 125 -3.00 8.54 5.03
CA LEU A 125 -3.42 9.86 4.55
C LEU A 125 -2.21 10.81 4.52
N LEU A 126 -2.01 11.47 3.39
CA LEU A 126 -0.93 12.43 3.17
C LEU A 126 -1.30 13.80 3.75
N ALA A 127 -0.37 14.45 4.44
CA ALA A 127 -0.51 15.82 4.94
C ALA A 127 -0.52 16.86 3.80
N ALA A 128 -1.55 17.69 3.71
CA ALA A 128 -1.80 18.50 2.51
C ALA A 128 -0.69 19.51 2.15
N GLU A 129 0.07 20.02 3.13
CA GLU A 129 0.96 21.17 2.92
C GLU A 129 2.43 20.77 2.69
N ASP A 130 2.84 19.58 3.15
CA ASP A 130 4.26 19.18 3.17
C ASP A 130 4.52 17.70 2.84
N ALA A 131 3.48 16.94 2.48
CA ALA A 131 3.62 15.50 2.30
C ALA A 131 4.36 15.09 1.04
N ILE A 132 4.56 15.98 0.07
CA ILE A 132 5.18 15.63 -1.20
C ILE A 132 6.56 16.26 -1.25
N LYS A 133 7.60 15.44 -1.34
CA LYS A 133 8.97 15.91 -1.54
C LYS A 133 9.46 15.57 -2.95
N ASP A 134 10.28 16.48 -3.48
CA ASP A 134 10.91 16.38 -4.79
C ASP A 134 12.33 15.80 -4.73
N ASP A 135 12.95 15.80 -3.54
CA ASP A 135 14.18 15.07 -3.24
C ASP A 135 13.85 13.97 -2.23
N TRP A 136 14.14 12.72 -2.60
CA TRP A 136 13.87 11.55 -1.74
C TRP A 136 14.84 10.40 -2.06
N PRO A 137 15.04 9.45 -1.11
CA PRO A 137 16.13 8.48 -1.17
C PRO A 137 16.21 7.64 -2.44
N GLU A 138 15.09 7.07 -2.91
CA GLU A 138 15.06 6.23 -4.12
C GLU A 138 14.60 6.99 -5.39
N ALA A 139 14.65 8.33 -5.43
CA ALA A 139 14.16 9.12 -6.59
C ALA A 139 14.83 8.76 -7.93
N HIS A 140 16.06 8.26 -7.86
CA HIS A 140 16.84 7.83 -9.02
C HIS A 140 16.49 6.40 -9.48
N GLU A 141 15.85 5.59 -8.65
CA GLU A 141 15.41 4.23 -8.97
C GLU A 141 13.90 4.13 -9.22
N ARG A 142 13.13 5.12 -8.76
CA ARG A 142 11.68 5.09 -8.68
C ARG A 142 11.06 6.34 -9.29
N GLN A 143 9.92 6.16 -9.94
CA GLN A 143 9.04 7.24 -10.33
C GLN A 143 7.73 7.11 -9.56
N ARG A 144 7.35 8.17 -8.84
CA ARG A 144 6.03 8.31 -8.21
C ARG A 144 5.02 8.78 -9.25
N LYS A 145 3.83 8.18 -9.25
CA LYS A 145 2.69 8.64 -10.05
C LYS A 145 1.39 8.51 -9.26
N THR A 146 0.48 9.45 -9.51
CA THR A 146 -0.85 9.49 -8.90
C THR A 146 -1.89 8.83 -9.80
N PHE A 147 -2.85 8.16 -9.19
CA PHE A 147 -3.91 7.38 -9.84
C PHE A 147 -5.24 7.61 -9.13
N THR A 148 -6.35 7.55 -9.85
CA THR A 148 -7.66 7.29 -9.23
C THR A 148 -7.70 5.88 -8.65
N ILE A 149 -8.69 5.57 -7.79
CA ILE A 149 -8.86 4.21 -7.25
C ILE A 149 -8.99 3.18 -8.38
N HIS A 150 -9.82 3.46 -9.39
CA HIS A 150 -10.04 2.55 -10.52
C HIS A 150 -8.76 2.29 -11.33
N GLU A 151 -8.00 3.35 -11.61
CA GLU A 151 -6.72 3.20 -12.32
C GLU A 151 -5.70 2.44 -11.46
N ALA A 152 -5.68 2.67 -10.15
CA ALA A 152 -4.79 1.96 -9.23
C ALA A 152 -5.12 0.46 -9.14
N VAL A 153 -6.40 0.07 -9.12
CA VAL A 153 -6.83 -1.34 -9.20
C VAL A 153 -6.22 -1.99 -10.43
N LYS A 154 -6.41 -1.37 -11.61
CA LYS A 154 -5.87 -1.88 -12.88
C LYS A 154 -4.34 -1.92 -12.89
N ALA A 155 -3.69 -0.87 -12.40
CA ALA A 155 -2.24 -0.76 -12.40
C ALA A 155 -1.56 -1.83 -11.52
N LEU A 156 -2.27 -2.35 -10.51
CA LEU A 156 -1.76 -3.35 -9.57
C LEU A 156 -2.04 -4.80 -9.99
N GLU A 157 -2.86 -5.05 -11.01
CA GLU A 157 -3.30 -6.41 -11.42
C GLU A 157 -2.17 -7.43 -11.58
N TRP A 158 -1.02 -6.98 -12.08
CA TRP A 158 0.16 -7.81 -12.31
C TRP A 158 0.85 -8.31 -11.02
N ARG A 159 0.49 -7.80 -9.83
CA ARG A 159 0.98 -8.26 -8.52
C ARG A 159 -0.15 -8.71 -7.63
N GLN A 160 -0.51 -9.97 -7.78
CA GLN A 160 -1.60 -10.64 -7.07
C GLN A 160 -1.71 -10.29 -5.58
N ASP A 161 -0.63 -10.42 -4.80
CA ASP A 161 -0.69 -10.23 -3.34
C ASP A 161 -0.98 -8.75 -2.98
N ILE A 162 -0.33 -7.81 -3.69
CA ILE A 162 -0.51 -6.36 -3.49
C ILE A 162 -1.87 -5.91 -4.03
N HIS A 163 -2.30 -6.47 -5.16
CA HIS A 163 -3.63 -6.23 -5.74
C HIS A 163 -4.73 -6.71 -4.80
N ALA A 164 -4.56 -7.86 -4.15
CA ALA A 164 -5.51 -8.38 -3.17
C ALA A 164 -5.66 -7.42 -1.98
N ILE A 165 -4.55 -6.94 -1.41
CA ILE A 165 -4.57 -5.93 -0.34
C ILE A 165 -5.32 -4.68 -0.79
N PHE A 166 -4.98 -4.14 -1.96
CA PHE A 166 -5.57 -2.90 -2.45
C PHE A 166 -7.08 -3.04 -2.72
N LYS A 167 -7.52 -4.16 -3.30
CA LYS A 167 -8.94 -4.44 -3.51
C LYS A 167 -9.73 -4.56 -2.20
N ARG A 168 -9.16 -5.23 -1.19
CA ARG A 168 -9.80 -5.34 0.13
C ARG A 168 -9.95 -3.96 0.78
N TRP A 169 -8.90 -3.15 0.75
CA TRP A 169 -8.95 -1.78 1.23
C TRP A 169 -10.01 -0.95 0.49
N ALA A 170 -10.00 -0.99 -0.84
CA ALA A 170 -10.95 -0.23 -1.67
C ALA A 170 -12.40 -0.67 -1.46
N ALA A 171 -12.65 -1.96 -1.23
CA ALA A 171 -13.98 -2.49 -0.94
C ALA A 171 -14.53 -2.01 0.42
N GLY A 172 -13.64 -1.67 1.37
CA GLY A 172 -14.02 -1.11 2.67
C GLY A 172 -14.29 0.40 2.66
N LEU A 173 -14.07 1.10 1.54
CA LEU A 173 -14.42 2.51 1.40
C LEU A 173 -15.95 2.70 1.43
N PRO A 174 -16.46 3.84 1.93
CA PRO A 174 -17.89 4.11 1.97
C PRO A 174 -18.45 4.05 0.54
N GLN A 175 -19.45 3.19 0.32
CA GLN A 175 -20.19 3.17 -0.93
C GLN A 175 -21.31 4.21 -0.85
N HIS A 176 -21.52 4.96 -1.93
CA HIS A 176 -22.67 5.86 -2.02
C HIS A 176 -23.90 5.00 -2.30
N THR A 177 -24.85 4.98 -1.37
CA THR A 177 -26.23 4.50 -1.61
C THR A 177 -26.97 5.47 -2.51
#